data_AF-A0A351HV99-F1
#
_entry.id   AF-A0A351HV99-F1
#
_cell.length_a   1.000
_cell.length_b   1.000
_cell.length_c   1.000
_cell.angle_alpha   90.00
_cell.angle_beta   90.00
_cell.angle_gamma   90.00
#
_symmetry.space_group_name_H-M   'P 1'
#
loop_
_entity.id
_entity.type
_entity.pdbx_description
1 polymer ?
#
loop_
_entity_poly.entity_id
_entity_poly.type
_entity_poly.pdbx_seq_one_letter_code
_entity_poly.pdbx_strand_id
1 'polypeptide(L)'
;MITPDSPTQRVGGSPSEGFEKVVYSRPKLSLSNAFDAADLRDFDRRVRQTCPEATYVVEYKFDGLTVVLNYEKGLFVQGATRGDGVEGENVTTNL
;
A
#
# COMPACT_ATOMS: atom_id res chain seq x y z
N MET A 1 28.93 -16.09 -0.86
CA MET A 1 28.04 -15.75 -1.98
C MET A 1 27.11 -14.66 -1.50
N ILE A 2 26.91 -13.59 -2.28
CA ILE A 2 25.95 -12.52 -1.93
C ILE A 2 24.61 -12.88 -2.57
N THR A 3 23.52 -12.84 -1.81
CA THR A 3 22.16 -13.08 -2.30
C THR A 3 21.30 -11.82 -2.15
N PRO A 4 20.33 -11.56 -3.06
CA PRO A 4 19.52 -10.33 -3.04
C PRO A 4 18.70 -10.11 -1.76
N ASP A 5 18.34 -11.19 -1.07
CA ASP A 5 17.52 -11.19 0.15
C ASP A 5 18.36 -11.22 1.44
N SER A 6 19.69 -11.24 1.32
CA SER A 6 20.58 -11.25 2.48
C SER A 6 20.39 -9.97 3.32
N PRO A 7 20.27 -10.06 4.66
CA PRO A 7 20.19 -8.89 5.52
C PRO A 7 21.35 -7.89 5.35
N THR A 8 22.51 -8.37 4.87
CA THR A 8 23.68 -7.52 4.57
C THR A 8 23.50 -6.62 3.36
N GLN A 9 22.44 -6.79 2.56
CA GLN A 9 22.14 -5.95 1.39
C GLN A 9 21.21 -4.77 1.71
N ARG A 10 20.79 -4.59 2.97
CA ARG A 10 19.82 -3.54 3.37
C ARG A 10 20.38 -2.11 3.35
N VAL A 11 21.70 -1.95 3.36
CA VAL A 11 22.31 -0.63 3.23
C VAL A 11 22.43 -0.33 1.75
N GLY A 12 21.68 0.68 1.29
CA GLY A 12 21.66 1.11 -0.10
C GLY A 12 23.04 1.42 -0.68
N GLY A 13 23.15 1.36 -2.00
CA GLY A 13 24.38 1.67 -2.73
C GLY A 13 24.51 3.15 -3.08
N SER A 14 24.93 3.43 -4.30
CA SER A 14 25.05 4.80 -4.83
C SER A 14 23.66 5.48 -4.94
N PRO A 15 23.60 6.82 -4.85
CA PRO A 15 22.38 7.58 -5.08
C PRO A 15 21.76 7.32 -6.47
N SER A 16 20.43 7.28 -6.53
CA SER A 16 19.70 7.19 -7.80
C SER A 16 19.67 8.55 -8.51
N GLU A 17 19.65 8.54 -9.85
CA GLU A 17 19.44 9.75 -10.67
C GLU A 17 17.99 10.23 -10.69
N GLY A 18 17.04 9.39 -10.25
CA GLY A 18 15.62 9.72 -10.15
C GLY A 18 14.76 8.49 -9.84
N PHE A 19 13.44 8.66 -9.93
CA PHE A 19 12.48 7.58 -9.77
C PHE A 19 11.75 7.29 -11.08
N GLU A 20 11.72 6.02 -11.48
CA GLU A 20 10.94 5.57 -12.64
C GLU A 20 9.45 5.48 -12.28
N LYS A 21 8.57 5.73 -13.25
CA LYS A 21 7.13 5.53 -13.05
C LYS A 21 6.77 4.05 -13.03
N VAL A 22 5.87 3.66 -12.14
CA VAL A 22 5.27 2.33 -12.07
C VAL A 22 3.77 2.46 -12.32
N VAL A 23 3.29 1.86 -13.41
CA VAL A 23 1.86 1.79 -13.72
C VAL A 23 1.26 0.53 -13.09
N TYR A 24 0.19 0.71 -12.31
CA TYR A 24 -0.46 -0.39 -11.62
C TYR A 24 -1.42 -1.15 -12.52
N SER A 25 -1.34 -2.49 -12.48
CA SER A 25 -2.30 -3.36 -13.16
C SER A 25 -3.72 -3.26 -12.59
N ARG A 26 -3.88 -2.77 -11.36
CA ARG A 26 -5.16 -2.49 -10.71
C ARG A 26 -5.06 -1.19 -9.90
N PRO A 27 -6.02 -0.26 -10.04
CA PRO A 27 -6.01 0.99 -9.29
C PRO A 27 -5.96 0.77 -7.77
N LYS A 28 -5.22 1.62 -7.06
CA LYS A 28 -5.18 1.67 -5.60
C LYS A 28 -6.31 2.55 -5.10
N LEU A 29 -7.24 1.93 -4.37
CA LEU A 29 -8.42 2.59 -3.86
C LEU A 29 -8.07 3.68 -2.83
N SER A 30 -8.97 4.64 -2.69
CA SER A 30 -8.99 5.59 -1.59
C SER A 30 -10.05 5.18 -0.58
N LEU A 31 -9.82 5.49 0.69
CA LEU A 31 -10.82 5.31 1.73
C LEU A 31 -11.65 6.61 1.87
N SER A 32 -12.97 6.46 2.00
CA SER A 32 -13.82 7.55 2.45
C SER A 32 -13.60 7.81 3.95
N ASN A 33 -13.77 9.05 4.37
CA ASN A 33 -13.62 9.45 5.76
C ASN A 33 -14.96 9.41 6.50
N ALA A 34 -14.88 9.23 7.81
CA ALA A 34 -15.94 9.46 8.78
C ALA A 34 -15.33 10.29 9.91
N PHE A 35 -16.00 11.37 10.33
CA PHE A 35 -15.46 12.31 11.31
C PHE A 35 -16.14 12.18 12.67
N ASP A 36 -17.30 11.52 12.73
CA ASP A 36 -18.01 11.25 13.95
C ASP A 36 -18.67 9.85 13.99
N ALA A 37 -19.33 9.56 15.11
CA ALA A 37 -20.00 8.28 15.32
C ALA A 37 -21.30 8.12 14.52
N ALA A 38 -21.90 9.20 14.02
CA ALA A 38 -23.07 9.12 13.15
C ALA A 38 -22.66 8.66 11.75
N ASP A 39 -21.57 9.21 11.20
CA ASP A 39 -20.98 8.80 9.92
C ASP A 39 -20.70 7.29 9.88
N LEU A 40 -20.11 6.75 10.96
CA LEU A 40 -19.80 5.32 11.07
C LEU A 40 -21.06 4.46 11.14
N ARG A 41 -22.10 4.89 11.87
CA ARG A 41 -23.39 4.18 11.92
C ARG A 41 -24.10 4.18 10.58
N ASP A 42 -24.01 5.28 9.83
CA ASP A 42 -24.57 5.37 8.49
C ASP A 42 -23.82 4.50 7.47
N PHE A 43 -22.49 4.40 7.60
CA PHE A 43 -21.71 3.43 6.86
C PHE A 43 -22.16 1.99 7.18
N ASP A 44 -22.26 1.61 8.45
CA ASP A 44 -22.71 0.27 8.87
C ASP A 44 -24.11 -0.05 8.34
N ARG A 45 -25.04 0.91 8.42
CA ARG A 45 -26.39 0.77 7.89
C ARG A 45 -26.38 0.40 6.40
N ARG A 46 -25.56 1.07 5.57
CA ARG A 46 -25.43 0.75 4.14
C ARG A 46 -24.81 -0.61 3.89
N VAL A 47 -23.78 -0.98 4.66
CA VAL A 47 -23.15 -2.31 4.57
C VAL A 47 -24.18 -3.40 4.88
N ARG A 48 -24.92 -3.27 5.99
CA ARG A 48 -25.90 -4.28 6.42
C ARG A 48 -27.09 -4.45 5.48
N GLN A 49 -27.45 -3.43 4.70
CA GLN A 49 -28.45 -3.58 3.63
C GLN A 49 -28.02 -4.59 2.56
N THR A 50 -26.71 -4.76 2.34
CA THR A 50 -26.15 -5.70 1.36
C THR A 50 -25.64 -6.99 2.03
N CYS A 51 -25.09 -6.89 3.24
CA CYS A 51 -24.53 -7.99 4.01
C CYS A 51 -24.97 -7.88 5.49
N PRO A 52 -26.14 -8.46 5.87
CA PRO A 52 -26.74 -8.28 7.20
C PRO A 52 -25.84 -8.70 8.37
N GLU A 53 -25.08 -9.79 8.19
CA GLU A 53 -24.21 -10.40 9.18
C GLU A 53 -22.74 -9.96 9.07
N ALA A 54 -22.48 -8.77 8.50
CA ALA A 54 -21.13 -8.27 8.32
C ALA A 54 -20.39 -8.10 9.66
N THR A 55 -19.12 -8.52 9.67
CA THR A 55 -18.17 -8.27 10.76
C THR A 55 -17.07 -7.34 10.29
N TYR A 56 -16.58 -6.46 11.17
CA TYR A 56 -15.54 -5.48 10.85
C TYR A 56 -14.19 -5.88 11.44
N VAL A 57 -13.15 -5.69 10.64
CA VAL A 57 -11.77 -5.60 11.13
C VAL A 57 -11.46 -4.11 11.33
N VAL A 58 -10.87 -3.78 12.48
CA VAL A 58 -10.53 -2.40 12.82
C VAL A 58 -9.01 -2.29 12.95
N GLU A 59 -8.44 -1.35 12.20
CA GLU A 59 -7.00 -1.12 12.13
C GLU A 59 -6.68 0.35 12.41
N TYR A 60 -5.50 0.63 12.96
CA TYR A 60 -5.02 1.99 13.09
C TYR A 60 -4.67 2.56 11.72
N LYS A 61 -5.14 3.77 11.43
CA LYS A 61 -4.72 4.51 10.24
C LYS A 61 -3.36 5.16 10.51
N PHE A 62 -2.30 4.55 10.00
CA PHE A 62 -0.97 5.16 10.04
C PHE A 62 -0.92 6.42 9.17
N ASP A 63 -0.35 7.49 9.73
CA ASP A 63 -0.07 8.73 9.00
C ASP A 63 1.33 8.65 8.40
N GLY A 64 1.40 8.09 7.19
CA GLY A 64 2.64 7.85 6.47
C GLY A 64 2.40 7.76 4.98
N LEU A 65 3.37 7.21 4.25
CA LEU A 65 3.26 7.02 2.81
C LEU A 65 2.73 5.62 2.49
N THR A 66 1.72 5.53 1.63
CA THR A 66 1.27 4.24 1.11
C THR A 66 2.27 3.73 0.08
N VAL A 67 2.74 2.49 0.28
CA VAL A 67 3.63 1.78 -0.64
C VAL A 67 2.98 0.50 -1.16
N VAL A 68 3.35 0.10 -2.36
CA VAL A 68 2.92 -1.12 -3.02
C VAL A 68 4.15 -2.01 -3.17
N LEU A 69 4.06 -3.24 -2.67
CA LEU A 69 5.17 -4.20 -2.70
C LEU A 69 4.77 -5.40 -3.57
N ASN A 70 5.57 -5.68 -4.58
CA ASN A 70 5.42 -6.85 -5.44
C ASN A 70 6.46 -7.90 -5.05
N TYR A 71 5.97 -9.13 -4.85
CA TYR A 71 6.78 -10.28 -4.55
C TYR A 71 6.55 -11.37 -5.60
N GLU A 72 7.63 -11.99 -6.08
CA GLU A 72 7.58 -13.13 -6.97
C GLU A 72 8.30 -14.32 -6.34
N LYS A 73 7.60 -15.45 -6.22
CA LYS A 73 8.13 -16.68 -5.60
C LYS A 73 8.73 -16.43 -4.20
N GLY A 74 8.14 -15.51 -3.45
CA GLY A 74 8.58 -15.15 -2.09
C GLY A 74 9.70 -14.11 -2.03
N LEU A 75 10.22 -13.64 -3.17
CA LEU A 75 11.27 -12.62 -3.24
C LEU A 75 10.68 -11.25 -3.54
N PHE A 76 11.15 -10.21 -2.83
CA PHE A 76 10.79 -8.83 -3.10
C PHE A 76 11.42 -8.38 -4.43
N VAL A 77 10.60 -7.95 -5.39
CA VAL A 77 11.07 -7.57 -6.73
C VAL A 77 10.81 -6.12 -7.09
N GLN A 78 9.81 -5.47 -6.48
CA GLN A 78 9.52 -4.06 -6.74
C GLN A 78 8.73 -3.43 -5.60
N GLY A 79 9.18 -2.26 -5.16
CA GLY A 79 8.44 -1.36 -4.27
C GLY A 79 8.11 -0.05 -4.97
N ALA A 80 6.89 0.44 -4.83
CA ALA A 80 6.44 1.69 -5.45
C ALA A 80 5.59 2.55 -4.51
N THR A 81 5.62 3.87 -4.68
CA THR A 81 4.73 4.81 -3.97
C THR A 81 3.32 4.73 -4.54
N ARG A 82 2.27 4.95 -3.73
CA ARG A 82 0.89 4.91 -4.27
C ARG A 82 0.64 5.89 -5.42
N GLY A 83 1.28 7.06 -5.39
CA GLY A 83 1.01 8.17 -6.31
C GLY A 83 -0.47 8.54 -6.34
N ASP A 84 -1.03 8.67 -7.55
CA ASP A 84 -2.44 8.98 -7.76
C ASP A 84 -3.37 7.75 -7.63
N GLY A 85 -2.78 6.55 -7.51
CA GLY A 85 -3.46 5.27 -7.43
C GLY A 85 -3.51 4.51 -8.76
N VAL A 86 -3.15 5.14 -9.88
CA VAL A 86 -2.98 4.50 -11.20
C VAL A 86 -1.51 4.36 -11.54
N GLU A 87 -0.72 5.38 -11.23
CA GLU A 87 0.73 5.38 -11.34
C GLU A 87 1.41 5.82 -10.04
N GLY A 88 2.61 5.32 -9.82
CA GLY A 88 3.48 5.63 -8.70
C GLY A 88 4.94 5.76 -9.11
N GLU A 89 5.82 5.88 -8.13
CA GLU A 89 7.28 5.96 -8.34
C GLU A 89 7.97 4.72 -7.80
N ASN A 90 8.91 4.16 -8.56
CA ASN A 90 9.72 3.01 -8.15
C ASN A 90 10.69 3.43 -7.04
N VAL A 91 10.46 2.94 -5.84
CA VAL A 91 11.26 3.21 -4.64
C VAL A 91 11.83 1.92 -4.05
N THR A 92 12.05 0.90 -4.88
CA THR A 92 12.50 -0.45 -4.46
C THR A 92 13.78 -0.41 -3.62
N THR A 93 14.76 0.41 -4.00
CA THR A 93 16.03 0.53 -3.27
C THR A 93 15.89 1.21 -1.90
N ASN A 94 14.78 1.94 -1.68
CA ASN A 94 14.53 2.67 -0.43
C ASN A 94 13.76 1.82 0.61
N LEU A 95 13.21 0.67 0.21
CA LEU A 95 12.32 -0.19 1.00
C LEU A 95 13.00 -1.52 1.36
#